data_AF-A0A6P4J6Q5-F1
#
_entry.id   AF-A0A6P4J6Q5-F1
#
_cell.length_a   1.000
_cell.length_b   1.000
_cell.length_c   1.000
_cell.angle_alpha   90.00
_cell.angle_beta   90.00
_cell.angle_gamma   90.00
#
_symmetry.space_group_name_H-M   'P 1'
#
loop_
_entity.id
_entity.type
_entity.pdbx_description
1 polymer ?
#
loop_
_entity_poly.entity_id
_entity_poly.type
_entity_poly.pdbx_seq_one_letter_code
_entity_poly.pdbx_strand_id
1 'polypeptide(L)'
;MSRFLAAATQQFQKGLRFSRVLIHNTGQHLKAAKTPTANSRQAAPPPPKCPGAKRKPGTFASGGKHAVFNDCPMPEGDFMRAWHAKNTRYNIILITGALAAFGGWGMAISSGILGLNWSIPPYPYTEDEKEDFELEEERRREEREARQERHQDAVEARELAIRRRHAKEAMEREVELMQRDMDEGISDEELDELQRLAAEREAFEMWEKDEIKRLEDQQKDRELIRKEKAKVQAERDKERDRKRRERDAQLEKEEAEREKARKEARKEWEKAEKEAQKEKEKAEKEKAKLKKAQSG
;
A
#
# COMPACT_ATOMS: atom_id res chain seq x y z
N MET A 1 0.37 -40.55 -9.65
CA MET A 1 0.40 -39.71 -8.44
C MET A 1 0.41 -38.23 -8.80
N SER A 2 -0.64 -37.72 -9.46
CA SER A 2 -0.67 -36.33 -9.96
C SER A 2 -2.02 -35.63 -9.81
N ARG A 3 -3.01 -36.27 -9.17
CA ARG A 3 -4.36 -35.69 -8.97
C ARG A 3 -4.61 -35.15 -7.56
N PHE A 4 -3.73 -35.44 -6.60
CA PHE A 4 -3.84 -34.91 -5.23
C PHE A 4 -3.12 -33.57 -5.02
N LEU A 5 -2.16 -33.22 -5.89
CA LEU A 5 -1.42 -31.94 -5.80
C LEU A 5 -2.18 -30.76 -6.44
N ALA A 6 -3.13 -31.03 -7.34
CA ALA A 6 -3.94 -29.98 -7.99
C ALA A 6 -5.07 -29.44 -7.10
N ALA A 7 -5.50 -30.18 -6.07
CA ALA A 7 -6.56 -29.75 -5.15
C ALA A 7 -6.05 -28.78 -4.07
N ALA A 8 -4.77 -28.85 -3.69
CA ALA A 8 -4.19 -28.01 -2.64
C ALA A 8 -3.94 -26.56 -3.09
N THR A 9 -3.72 -26.33 -4.39
CA THR A 9 -3.45 -24.98 -4.93
C THR A 9 -4.73 -24.18 -5.21
N GLN A 10 -5.88 -24.84 -5.46
CA GLN A 10 -7.16 -24.16 -5.62
C GLN A 10 -7.75 -23.61 -4.31
N GLN A 11 -7.35 -24.16 -3.15
CA GLN A 11 -7.84 -23.69 -1.85
C GLN A 11 -7.06 -22.46 -1.35
N PHE A 12 -5.82 -22.27 -1.79
CA PHE A 12 -5.01 -21.07 -1.47
C PHE A 12 -5.37 -19.85 -2.33
N GLN A 13 -5.91 -20.02 -3.53
CA GLN A 13 -6.32 -18.89 -4.39
C GLN A 13 -7.68 -18.27 -4.01
N LYS A 14 -8.50 -18.95 -3.19
CA LYS A 14 -9.76 -18.39 -2.66
C LYS A 14 -9.57 -17.49 -1.43
N GLY A 15 -8.37 -17.43 -0.84
CA GLY A 15 -8.09 -16.63 0.37
C GLY A 15 -7.53 -15.22 0.13
N LEU A 16 -7.17 -14.85 -1.11
CA LEU A 16 -6.42 -13.62 -1.40
C LEU A 16 -7.23 -12.54 -2.15
N ARG A 17 -8.56 -12.59 -2.09
CA ARG A 17 -9.47 -11.57 -2.66
C ARG A 17 -10.41 -10.96 -1.62
N PHE A 18 -9.85 -10.46 -0.52
CA PHE A 18 -10.60 -9.63 0.46
C PHE A 18 -9.93 -8.29 0.77
N SER A 19 -9.34 -7.64 -0.24
CA SER A 19 -8.88 -6.25 -0.14
C SER A 19 -9.90 -5.27 -0.77
N ARG A 20 -11.16 -5.34 -0.34
CA ARG A 20 -12.15 -4.26 -0.52
C ARG A 20 -13.39 -4.61 0.29
N VAL A 21 -13.92 -3.63 1.02
CA VAL A 21 -15.12 -3.69 1.88
C VAL A 21 -14.87 -4.20 3.31
N LEU A 22 -14.18 -3.40 4.13
CA LEU A 22 -14.39 -3.33 5.58
C LEU A 22 -14.41 -1.86 6.02
N ILE A 23 -15.38 -1.10 5.50
CA ILE A 23 -15.86 0.10 6.20
C ILE A 23 -16.71 -0.45 7.34
N HIS A 24 -16.13 -0.60 8.53
CA HIS A 24 -16.88 -0.97 9.71
C HIS A 24 -17.74 0.21 10.17
N ASN A 25 -19.01 0.08 9.79
CA ASN A 25 -20.20 0.65 10.40
C ASN A 25 -20.06 0.62 11.95
N THR A 26 -19.64 1.72 12.55
CA THR A 26 -19.79 1.98 13.99
C THR A 26 -21.25 2.32 14.29
N GLY A 27 -22.11 1.33 14.05
CA GLY A 27 -23.51 1.37 14.43
C GLY A 27 -23.63 1.30 15.94
N GLN A 28 -24.26 2.32 16.51
CA GLN A 28 -24.76 2.39 17.88
C GLN A 28 -25.58 1.13 18.22
N HIS A 29 -24.97 0.17 18.91
CA HIS A 29 -25.70 -0.85 19.66
C HIS A 29 -25.87 -0.38 21.11
N LEU A 30 -26.72 0.64 21.30
CA LEU A 30 -27.36 0.88 22.59
C LEU A 30 -28.44 -0.20 22.78
N LYS A 31 -28.11 -1.30 23.45
CA LYS A 31 -29.12 -2.23 23.93
C LYS A 31 -29.82 -1.58 25.12
N ALA A 32 -31.10 -1.29 24.92
CA ALA A 32 -32.06 -0.95 25.95
C ALA A 32 -32.08 -2.02 27.06
N ALA A 33 -31.44 -1.73 28.18
CA ALA A 33 -31.69 -2.43 29.43
C ALA A 33 -33.02 -1.92 29.97
N LYS A 34 -34.04 -2.79 29.94
CA LYS A 34 -35.29 -2.59 30.68
C LYS A 34 -34.95 -2.36 32.15
N THR A 35 -35.27 -1.17 32.64
CA THR A 35 -35.35 -0.83 34.05
C THR A 35 -36.37 -1.75 34.73
N PRO A 36 -35.98 -2.60 35.70
CA PRO A 36 -36.94 -3.19 36.61
C PRO A 36 -37.42 -2.11 37.58
N THR A 37 -38.74 -1.93 37.58
CA THR A 37 -39.52 -1.05 38.44
C THR A 37 -39.19 -1.30 39.91
N ALA A 38 -38.76 -0.24 40.61
CA ALA A 38 -38.56 -0.26 42.05
C ALA A 38 -39.92 -0.31 42.76
N ASN A 39 -40.20 -1.40 43.47
CA ASN A 39 -41.27 -1.46 44.46
C ASN A 39 -40.74 -2.07 45.77
N SER A 40 -41.15 -1.41 46.86
CA SER A 40 -40.90 -1.72 48.27
C SER A 40 -39.54 -1.29 48.85
N ARG A 41 -39.60 -0.18 49.60
CA ARG A 41 -38.70 0.11 50.72
C ARG A 41 -38.97 -0.93 51.82
N GLN A 42 -38.03 -1.84 52.03
CA GLN A 42 -37.85 -2.48 53.33
C GLN A 42 -36.49 -2.02 53.86
N ALA A 43 -36.49 -1.50 55.09
CA ALA A 43 -35.29 -1.00 55.76
C ALA A 43 -34.30 -2.16 55.96
N ALA A 44 -33.05 -1.96 55.54
CA ALA A 44 -31.98 -2.93 55.72
C ALA A 44 -31.66 -3.11 57.22
N PRO A 45 -31.50 -4.34 57.73
CA PRO A 45 -30.96 -4.56 59.07
C PRO A 45 -29.48 -4.11 59.14
N PRO A 46 -29.00 -3.62 60.30
CA PRO A 46 -27.64 -3.12 60.43
C PRO A 46 -26.61 -4.24 60.18
N PRO A 47 -25.46 -3.92 59.54
CA PRO A 47 -24.46 -4.92 59.22
C PRO A 47 -23.88 -5.56 60.50
N PRO A 48 -23.66 -6.89 60.51
CA PRO A 48 -23.05 -7.57 61.64
C PRO A 48 -21.63 -7.04 61.90
N LYS A 49 -21.31 -6.75 63.16
CA LYS A 49 -19.97 -6.32 63.59
C LYS A 49 -19.00 -7.50 63.46
N CYS A 50 -18.05 -7.41 62.53
CA CYS A 50 -16.97 -8.39 62.40
C CYS A 50 -15.95 -8.26 63.56
N PRO A 51 -15.50 -9.39 64.14
CA PRO A 51 -14.46 -9.39 65.16
C PRO A 51 -13.07 -9.23 64.52
N GLY A 52 -12.31 -8.27 65.02
CA GLY A 52 -10.85 -8.37 65.14
C GLY A 52 -9.99 -8.44 63.87
N ALA A 53 -9.81 -7.32 63.18
CA ALA A 53 -8.49 -6.88 62.67
C ALA A 53 -8.61 -5.42 62.17
N LYS A 54 -8.02 -4.46 62.88
CA LYS A 54 -7.94 -3.06 62.41
C LYS A 54 -6.91 -2.98 61.26
N ARG A 55 -7.31 -3.32 60.03
CA ARG A 55 -6.50 -3.04 58.83
C ARG A 55 -6.66 -1.55 58.48
N LYS A 56 -5.55 -0.84 58.29
CA LYS A 56 -5.56 0.58 57.96
C LYS A 56 -6.02 0.71 56.49
N PRO A 57 -7.10 1.46 56.19
CA PRO A 57 -7.54 1.65 54.81
C PRO A 57 -6.44 2.36 54.01
N GLY A 58 -6.22 1.91 52.78
CA GLY A 58 -5.25 2.52 51.86
C GLY A 58 -5.64 3.95 51.51
N THR A 59 -4.68 4.88 51.53
CA THR A 59 -4.90 6.29 51.21
C THR A 59 -4.54 6.56 49.74
N PHE A 60 -5.45 7.12 48.95
CA PHE A 60 -5.11 7.66 47.63
C PHE A 60 -4.41 9.03 47.77
N ALA A 61 -3.66 9.43 46.74
CA ALA A 61 -2.97 10.72 46.68
C ALA A 61 -3.90 11.95 46.81
N SER A 62 -5.22 11.78 46.64
CA SER A 62 -6.26 12.81 46.81
C SER A 62 -6.83 12.92 48.23
N GLY A 63 -6.30 12.19 49.21
CA GLY A 63 -6.62 12.38 50.64
C GLY A 63 -7.89 11.70 51.16
N GLY A 64 -8.64 10.98 50.32
CA GLY A 64 -9.79 10.17 50.73
C GLY A 64 -9.39 8.76 51.22
N LYS A 65 -10.00 8.31 52.33
CA LYS A 65 -9.90 6.91 52.80
C LYS A 65 -11.10 6.12 52.27
N HIS A 66 -10.91 5.35 51.22
CA HIS A 66 -11.91 4.41 50.71
C HIS A 66 -11.40 2.98 50.90
N ALA A 67 -12.30 2.03 51.14
CA ALA A 67 -11.96 0.61 51.18
C ALA A 67 -11.42 0.18 49.81
N VAL A 68 -10.17 -0.27 49.77
CA VAL A 68 -9.57 -0.86 48.56
C VAL A 68 -9.93 -2.35 48.52
N PHE A 69 -9.94 -2.99 47.36
CA PHE A 69 -10.20 -4.44 47.26
C PHE A 69 -9.29 -5.31 48.16
N ASN A 70 -8.13 -4.79 48.58
CA ASN A 70 -7.21 -5.41 49.54
C ASN A 70 -7.69 -5.34 51.02
N ASP A 71 -8.64 -4.45 51.32
CA ASP A 71 -9.25 -4.28 52.65
C ASP A 71 -10.45 -5.20 52.86
N CYS A 72 -11.00 -5.77 51.78
CA CYS A 72 -12.01 -6.82 51.85
C CYS A 72 -11.36 -8.12 52.36
N PRO A 73 -12.06 -8.93 53.18
CA PRO A 73 -11.56 -10.26 53.53
C PRO A 73 -11.31 -11.04 52.24
N MET A 74 -10.17 -11.73 52.14
CA MET A 74 -9.96 -12.68 51.05
C MET A 74 -11.13 -13.65 51.06
N PRO A 75 -11.80 -13.89 49.92
CA PRO A 75 -12.91 -14.84 49.88
C PRO A 75 -12.34 -16.23 50.15
N GLU A 76 -12.49 -16.72 51.38
CA GLU A 76 -12.11 -18.08 51.77
C GLU A 76 -13.15 -19.08 51.22
N GLY A 77 -12.68 -20.19 50.65
CA GLY A 77 -13.52 -21.28 50.16
C GLY A 77 -13.58 -21.45 48.63
N ASP A 78 -14.66 -22.08 48.14
CA ASP A 78 -14.81 -22.56 46.75
C ASP A 78 -14.80 -21.47 45.67
N PHE A 79 -14.96 -20.19 46.07
CA PHE A 79 -14.87 -19.06 45.15
C PHE A 79 -13.48 -18.93 44.51
N MET A 80 -12.40 -19.06 45.30
CA MET A 80 -11.04 -19.00 44.75
C MET A 80 -10.76 -20.16 43.80
N ARG A 81 -11.32 -21.34 44.10
CA ARG A 81 -11.19 -22.53 43.25
C ARG A 81 -11.93 -22.34 41.91
N ALA A 82 -13.14 -21.79 41.94
CA ALA A 82 -13.90 -21.44 40.74
C ALA A 82 -13.27 -20.27 39.95
N TRP A 83 -12.70 -19.28 40.63
CA TRP A 83 -11.99 -18.15 40.04
C TRP A 83 -10.72 -18.61 39.33
N HIS A 84 -9.89 -19.43 39.98
CA HIS A 84 -8.71 -20.04 39.36
C HIS A 84 -9.12 -20.92 38.18
N ALA A 85 -10.16 -21.75 38.30
CA ALA A 85 -10.63 -22.58 37.18
C ALA A 85 -11.07 -21.75 35.96
N LYS A 86 -11.67 -20.57 36.18
CA LYS A 86 -12.04 -19.64 35.09
C LYS A 86 -10.82 -18.90 34.53
N ASN A 87 -9.96 -18.35 35.36
CA ASN A 87 -8.78 -17.59 34.92
C ASN A 87 -7.70 -18.45 34.28
N THR A 88 -7.55 -19.72 34.67
CA THR A 88 -6.59 -20.63 34.03
C THR A 88 -6.90 -20.82 32.54
N ARG A 89 -8.19 -20.83 32.14
CA ARG A 89 -8.56 -20.92 30.72
C ARG A 89 -8.13 -19.68 29.94
N TYR A 90 -8.37 -18.49 30.50
CA TYR A 90 -7.94 -17.24 29.87
C TYR A 90 -6.42 -17.10 29.81
N ASN A 91 -5.71 -17.53 30.86
CA ASN A 91 -4.25 -17.50 30.88
C ASN A 91 -3.64 -18.47 29.86
N ILE A 92 -4.22 -19.66 29.67
CA ILE A 92 -3.77 -20.59 28.62
C ILE A 92 -3.94 -19.96 27.24
N ILE A 93 -5.10 -19.37 26.96
CA ILE A 93 -5.36 -18.70 25.67
C ILE A 93 -4.34 -17.58 25.45
N LEU A 94 -4.07 -16.78 26.49
CA LEU A 94 -3.14 -15.65 26.40
C LEU A 94 -1.68 -16.11 26.19
N ILE A 95 -1.25 -17.17 26.87
CA ILE A 95 0.08 -17.77 26.67
C ILE A 95 0.20 -18.39 25.27
N THR A 96 -0.83 -19.11 24.80
CA THR A 96 -0.83 -19.67 23.44
C THR A 96 -0.84 -18.57 22.37
N GLY A 97 -1.55 -17.45 22.61
CA GLY A 97 -1.53 -16.29 21.74
C GLY A 97 -0.15 -15.61 21.71
N ALA A 98 0.50 -15.47 22.87
CA ALA A 98 1.86 -14.95 22.95
C ALA A 98 2.85 -15.87 22.22
N LEU A 99 2.81 -17.18 22.47
CA LEU A 99 3.66 -18.16 21.78
C LEU A 99 3.42 -18.19 20.26
N ALA A 100 2.17 -18.08 19.81
CA ALA A 100 1.85 -17.99 18.38
C ALA A 100 2.35 -16.68 17.77
N ALA A 101 2.28 -15.56 18.49
CA ALA A 101 2.79 -14.28 18.04
C ALA A 101 4.33 -14.28 17.95
N PHE A 102 5.03 -14.76 18.99
CA PHE A 102 6.48 -14.88 18.99
C PHE A 102 6.98 -15.91 17.99
N GLY A 103 6.32 -17.06 17.88
CA GLY A 103 6.62 -18.09 16.89
C GLY A 103 6.39 -17.60 15.46
N GLY A 104 5.29 -16.88 15.22
CA GLY A 104 5.00 -16.24 13.95
C GLY A 104 6.02 -15.16 13.59
N TRP A 105 6.45 -14.35 14.56
CA TRP A 105 7.51 -13.35 14.37
C TRP A 105 8.85 -14.02 14.06
N GLY A 106 9.23 -15.05 14.82
CA GLY A 106 10.44 -15.83 14.60
C GLY A 106 10.47 -16.48 13.21
N MET A 107 9.35 -17.10 12.80
CA MET A 107 9.21 -17.63 11.44
C MET A 107 9.28 -16.53 10.37
N ALA A 108 8.66 -15.38 10.60
CA ALA A 108 8.64 -14.29 9.63
C ALA A 108 10.04 -13.68 9.44
N ILE A 109 10.87 -13.63 10.49
CA ILE A 109 12.29 -13.26 10.40
C ILE A 109 13.09 -14.36 9.69
N SER A 110 12.96 -15.63 10.12
CA SER A 110 13.78 -16.71 9.58
C SER A 110 13.47 -17.07 8.13
N SER A 111 12.22 -16.86 7.70
CA SER A 111 11.76 -17.10 6.33
C SER A 111 12.10 -15.96 5.37
N GLY A 112 12.57 -14.81 5.88
CA GLY A 112 12.83 -13.62 5.06
C GLY A 112 11.59 -13.02 4.38
N ILE A 113 10.38 -13.46 4.76
CA ILE A 113 9.11 -12.96 4.21
C ILE A 113 8.88 -11.50 4.63
N LEU A 114 9.29 -11.15 5.85
CA LEU A 114 9.49 -9.75 6.21
C LEU A 114 10.82 -9.33 5.63
N GLY A 115 10.78 -8.63 4.48
CA GLY A 115 11.91 -7.92 3.89
C GLY A 115 12.39 -6.78 4.79
N LEU A 116 12.84 -7.11 5.99
CA LEU A 116 13.69 -6.26 6.80
C LEU A 116 14.96 -6.12 5.96
N ASN A 117 15.18 -4.93 5.41
CA ASN A 117 16.34 -4.54 4.59
C ASN A 117 17.66 -4.68 5.38
N TRP A 118 17.99 -5.90 5.81
CA TRP A 118 19.20 -6.23 6.57
C TRP A 118 20.38 -6.49 5.63
N SER A 119 20.10 -6.91 4.40
CA SER A 119 21.07 -6.85 3.30
C SER A 119 21.11 -5.44 2.76
N ILE A 120 22.21 -4.73 3.03
CA ILE A 120 22.57 -3.53 2.28
C ILE A 120 22.70 -3.96 0.81
N PRO A 121 21.91 -3.38 -0.12
CA PRO A 121 22.04 -3.72 -1.53
C PRO A 121 23.48 -3.44 -1.98
N PRO A 122 24.08 -4.31 -2.82
CA PRO A 122 25.45 -4.15 -3.27
C PRO A 122 25.59 -2.80 -3.97
N TYR A 123 26.43 -1.93 -3.41
CA TYR A 123 26.79 -0.65 -4.02
C TYR A 123 28.16 -0.77 -4.68
N PRO A 124 28.35 -0.26 -5.92
CA PRO A 124 27.42 0.54 -6.71
C PRO A 124 26.27 -0.25 -7.36
N TYR A 125 25.09 0.38 -7.46
CA TYR A 125 23.97 -0.12 -8.25
C TYR A 125 24.44 -0.55 -9.65
N THR A 126 23.90 -1.67 -10.12
CA THR A 126 24.08 -2.09 -11.51
C THR A 126 23.50 -1.03 -12.46
N GLU A 127 24.01 -0.93 -13.70
CA GLU A 127 23.50 0.07 -14.65
C GLU A 127 21.99 -0.07 -14.88
N ASP A 128 21.47 -1.30 -14.83
CA ASP A 128 20.04 -1.59 -14.93
C ASP A 128 19.21 -0.99 -13.79
N GLU A 129 19.69 -1.13 -12.55
CA GLU A 129 18.99 -0.57 -11.40
C GLU A 129 19.00 0.97 -11.43
N LYS A 130 20.07 1.58 -11.95
CA LYS A 130 20.14 3.05 -12.12
C LYS A 130 19.14 3.55 -13.15
N GLU A 131 19.03 2.86 -14.29
CA GLU A 131 18.04 3.19 -15.33
C GLU A 131 16.61 3.07 -14.79
N ASP A 132 16.32 2.05 -13.98
CA ASP A 132 15.02 1.85 -13.34
C ASP A 132 14.72 2.96 -12.31
N PHE A 133 15.71 3.40 -11.53
CA PHE A 133 15.54 4.52 -10.59
C PHE A 133 15.27 5.84 -11.29
N GLU A 134 15.96 6.13 -12.40
CA GLU A 134 15.74 7.33 -13.21
C GLU A 134 14.32 7.36 -13.79
N LEU A 135 13.85 6.22 -14.33
CA LEU A 135 12.47 6.03 -14.79
C LEU A 135 11.43 6.28 -13.69
N GLU A 136 11.67 5.70 -12.51
CA GLU A 136 10.77 5.82 -11.35
C GLU A 136 10.74 7.28 -10.83
N GLU A 137 11.87 7.98 -10.86
CA GLU A 137 11.96 9.39 -10.48
C GLU A 137 11.28 10.31 -11.49
N GLU A 138 11.49 10.08 -12.79
CA GLU A 138 10.79 10.78 -13.88
C GLU A 138 9.27 10.62 -13.72
N ARG A 139 8.77 9.40 -13.50
CA ARG A 139 7.34 9.15 -13.25
C ARG A 139 6.82 9.95 -12.04
N ARG A 140 7.60 10.05 -10.97
CA ARG A 140 7.23 10.83 -9.77
C ARG A 140 7.29 12.34 -9.99
N ARG A 141 8.11 12.83 -10.91
CA ARG A 141 8.14 14.25 -11.30
C ARG A 141 6.94 14.57 -12.19
N GLU A 142 6.68 13.74 -13.20
CA GLU A 142 5.51 13.87 -14.07
C GLU A 142 4.19 13.83 -13.29
N GLU A 143 4.07 12.97 -12.26
CA GLU A 143 2.88 12.93 -11.42
C GLU A 143 2.71 14.21 -10.59
N ARG A 144 3.81 14.80 -10.10
CA ARG A 144 3.78 16.07 -9.36
C ARG A 144 3.42 17.24 -10.26
N GLU A 145 4.04 17.30 -11.45
CA GLU A 145 3.76 18.31 -12.46
C GLU A 145 2.29 18.22 -12.93
N ALA A 146 1.78 17.02 -13.23
CA ALA A 146 0.38 16.83 -13.62
C ALA A 146 -0.61 17.21 -12.51
N ARG A 147 -0.25 17.06 -11.24
CA ARG A 147 -1.08 17.55 -10.13
C ARG A 147 -1.06 19.08 -10.06
N GLN A 148 0.08 19.71 -10.27
CA GLN A 148 0.20 21.17 -10.30
C GLN A 148 -0.54 21.77 -11.50
N GLU A 149 -0.40 21.17 -12.69
CA GLU A 149 -1.11 21.56 -13.92
C GLU A 149 -2.63 21.48 -13.71
N ARG A 150 -3.14 20.37 -13.17
CA ARG A 150 -4.58 20.26 -12.86
C ARG A 150 -5.06 21.29 -11.83
N HIS A 151 -4.20 21.65 -10.87
CA HIS A 151 -4.55 22.67 -9.89
C HIS A 151 -4.60 24.06 -10.53
N GLN A 152 -3.62 24.40 -11.37
CA GLN A 152 -3.58 25.65 -12.11
C GLN A 152 -4.77 25.75 -13.08
N ASP A 153 -5.01 24.73 -13.90
CA ASP A 153 -6.14 24.68 -14.82
C ASP A 153 -7.49 24.85 -14.08
N ALA A 154 -7.63 24.27 -12.88
CA ALA A 154 -8.83 24.42 -12.06
C ALA A 154 -8.99 25.84 -11.48
N VAL A 155 -7.89 26.50 -11.10
CA VAL A 155 -7.89 27.89 -10.62
C VAL A 155 -8.23 28.83 -11.77
N GLU A 156 -7.57 28.70 -12.91
CA GLU A 156 -7.82 29.50 -14.11
C GLU A 156 -9.26 29.33 -14.59
N ALA A 157 -9.77 28.10 -14.67
CA ALA A 157 -11.16 27.85 -15.02
C ALA A 157 -12.17 28.48 -14.04
N ARG A 158 -11.83 28.51 -12.74
CA ARG A 158 -12.67 29.15 -11.72
C ARG A 158 -12.70 30.67 -11.89
N GLU A 159 -11.55 31.30 -12.16
CA GLU A 159 -11.47 32.74 -12.42
C GLU A 159 -12.23 33.13 -13.68
N LEU A 160 -12.08 32.37 -14.77
CA LEU A 160 -12.84 32.55 -16.01
C LEU A 160 -14.35 32.42 -15.77
N ALA A 161 -14.76 31.45 -14.97
CA ALA A 161 -16.17 31.26 -14.62
C ALA A 161 -16.74 32.43 -13.81
N ILE A 162 -15.96 33.00 -12.88
CA ILE A 162 -16.37 34.18 -12.10
C ILE A 162 -16.52 35.39 -13.02
N ARG A 163 -15.55 35.64 -13.92
CA ARG A 163 -15.63 36.75 -14.88
C ARG A 163 -16.85 36.61 -15.80
N ARG A 164 -17.12 35.40 -16.30
CA ARG A 164 -18.32 35.11 -17.10
C ARG A 164 -19.62 35.33 -16.35
N ARG A 165 -19.67 35.04 -15.04
CA ARG A 165 -20.85 35.33 -14.22
C ARG A 165 -21.07 36.82 -14.05
N HIS A 166 -20.02 37.56 -13.70
CA HIS A 166 -20.11 39.01 -13.58
C HIS A 166 -20.53 39.68 -14.89
N ALA A 167 -20.00 39.21 -16.03
CA ALA A 167 -20.42 39.71 -17.35
C ALA A 167 -21.89 39.39 -17.66
N LYS A 168 -22.38 38.21 -17.28
CA LYS A 168 -23.80 37.87 -17.42
C LYS A 168 -24.70 38.74 -16.57
N GLU A 169 -24.33 38.95 -15.30
CA GLU A 169 -25.07 39.84 -14.40
C GLU A 169 -25.10 41.27 -14.94
N ALA A 170 -23.99 41.76 -15.50
CA ALA A 170 -23.92 43.07 -16.15
C ALA A 170 -24.82 43.16 -17.41
N MET A 171 -24.84 42.12 -18.25
CA MET A 171 -25.74 42.07 -19.42
C MET A 171 -27.22 41.95 -19.02
N GLU A 172 -27.54 41.17 -17.97
CA GLU A 172 -28.90 41.07 -17.44
C GLU A 172 -29.39 42.43 -16.93
N ARG A 173 -28.50 43.18 -16.27
CA ARG A 173 -28.77 44.55 -15.82
C ARG A 173 -28.96 45.54 -16.98
N GLU A 174 -28.14 45.44 -18.03
CA GLU A 174 -28.32 46.22 -19.26
C GLU A 174 -29.71 45.97 -19.87
N VAL A 175 -30.12 44.70 -19.98
CA VAL A 175 -31.44 44.32 -20.52
C VAL A 175 -32.58 44.81 -19.63
N GLU A 176 -32.43 44.73 -18.31
CA GLU A 176 -33.43 45.26 -17.35
C GLU A 176 -33.62 46.78 -17.52
N LEU A 177 -32.52 47.53 -17.65
CA LEU A 177 -32.56 48.98 -17.85
C LEU A 177 -33.15 49.35 -19.23
N MET A 178 -32.81 48.63 -20.30
CA MET A 178 -33.44 48.84 -21.62
C MET A 178 -34.94 48.56 -21.58
N GLN A 179 -35.37 47.49 -20.91
CA GLN A 179 -36.77 47.14 -20.80
C GLN A 179 -37.55 48.20 -20.00
N ARG A 180 -36.94 48.71 -18.93
CA ARG A 180 -37.55 49.77 -18.12
C ARG A 180 -37.67 51.10 -18.87
N ASP A 181 -36.69 51.45 -19.70
CA ASP A 181 -36.77 52.63 -20.57
C ASP A 181 -37.97 52.54 -21.53
N MET A 182 -38.21 51.35 -22.08
CA MET A 182 -39.34 51.10 -22.97
C MET A 182 -40.71 51.18 -22.28
N ASP A 183 -40.81 50.72 -21.03
CA ASP A 183 -42.08 50.59 -20.31
C ASP A 183 -42.45 51.85 -19.49
N GLU A 184 -41.48 52.46 -18.79
CA GLU A 184 -41.71 53.53 -17.80
C GLU A 184 -40.85 54.79 -18.03
N GLY A 185 -39.80 54.69 -18.85
CA GLY A 185 -38.75 55.70 -19.02
C GLY A 185 -37.72 55.65 -17.88
N ILE A 186 -36.42 55.78 -18.21
CA ILE A 186 -35.32 55.76 -17.23
C ILE A 186 -34.87 57.16 -16.81
N SER A 187 -34.22 57.24 -15.64
CA SER A 187 -33.57 58.48 -15.19
C SER A 187 -32.24 58.72 -15.92
N ASP A 188 -31.74 59.97 -15.90
CA ASP A 188 -30.44 60.31 -16.50
C ASP A 188 -29.27 59.48 -15.90
N GLU A 189 -29.35 59.14 -14.61
CA GLU A 189 -28.35 58.29 -13.92
C GLU A 189 -28.38 56.83 -14.42
N GLU A 190 -29.58 56.30 -14.67
CA GLU A 190 -29.79 54.95 -15.20
C GLU A 190 -29.40 54.86 -16.70
N LEU A 191 -29.55 55.96 -17.44
CA LEU A 191 -29.08 56.06 -18.83
C LEU A 191 -27.55 56.05 -18.91
N ASP A 192 -26.87 56.74 -18.02
CA ASP A 192 -25.40 56.69 -17.91
C ASP A 192 -24.92 55.28 -17.52
N GLU A 193 -25.63 54.60 -16.62
CA GLU A 193 -25.37 53.20 -16.26
C GLU A 193 -25.53 52.27 -17.48
N LEU A 194 -26.59 52.47 -18.28
CA LEU A 194 -26.83 51.71 -19.50
C LEU A 194 -25.70 51.89 -20.52
N GLN A 195 -25.26 53.12 -20.78
CA GLN A 195 -24.15 53.40 -21.71
C GLN A 195 -22.85 52.75 -21.23
N ARG A 196 -22.60 52.77 -19.92
CA ARG A 196 -21.43 52.12 -19.32
C ARG A 196 -21.49 50.60 -19.47
N LEU A 197 -22.64 49.98 -19.19
CA LEU A 197 -22.83 48.53 -19.32
C LEU A 197 -22.69 48.06 -20.78
N ALA A 198 -23.20 48.85 -21.74
CA ALA A 198 -23.01 48.57 -23.16
C ALA A 198 -21.52 48.59 -23.57
N ALA A 199 -20.75 49.56 -23.08
CA ALA A 199 -19.30 49.62 -23.30
C ALA A 199 -18.57 48.44 -22.61
N GLU A 200 -19.00 48.05 -21.40
CA GLU A 200 -18.48 46.88 -20.69
C GLU A 200 -18.79 45.56 -21.44
N ARG A 201 -19.94 45.45 -22.11
CA ARG A 201 -20.29 44.29 -22.95
C ARG A 201 -19.36 44.14 -24.15
N GLU A 202 -19.16 45.22 -24.91
CA GLU A 202 -18.25 45.21 -26.06
C GLU A 202 -16.81 44.88 -25.64
N ALA A 203 -16.35 45.43 -24.51
CA ALA A 203 -15.04 45.11 -23.94
C ALA A 203 -14.95 43.64 -23.53
N PHE A 204 -16.01 43.08 -22.93
CA PHE A 204 -16.07 41.67 -22.53
C PHE A 204 -16.08 40.73 -23.74
N GLU A 205 -16.83 41.04 -24.80
CA GLU A 205 -16.86 40.24 -26.03
C GLU A 205 -15.50 40.19 -26.72
N MET A 206 -14.78 41.32 -26.78
CA MET A 206 -13.42 41.37 -27.31
C MET A 206 -12.46 40.56 -26.46
N TRP A 207 -12.56 40.69 -25.13
CA TRP A 207 -11.76 39.91 -24.19
C TRP A 207 -12.03 38.40 -24.31
N GLU A 208 -13.30 37.99 -24.46
CA GLU A 208 -13.65 36.57 -24.59
C GLU A 208 -13.10 35.97 -25.89
N LYS A 209 -13.14 36.71 -27.01
CA LYS A 209 -12.53 36.27 -28.27
C LYS A 209 -11.02 36.09 -28.14
N ASP A 210 -10.33 37.03 -27.51
CA ASP A 210 -8.89 36.95 -27.27
C ASP A 210 -8.54 35.81 -26.30
N GLU A 211 -9.34 35.57 -25.27
CA GLU A 211 -9.12 34.49 -24.31
C GLU A 211 -9.37 33.11 -24.92
N ILE A 212 -10.40 32.96 -25.76
CA ILE A 212 -10.64 31.72 -26.52
C ILE A 212 -9.45 31.43 -27.44
N LYS A 213 -8.95 32.45 -28.14
CA LYS A 213 -7.78 32.30 -29.00
C LYS A 213 -6.53 31.90 -28.22
N ARG A 214 -6.29 32.51 -27.05
CA ARG A 214 -5.20 32.14 -26.15
C ARG A 214 -5.30 30.67 -25.71
N LEU A 215 -6.48 30.21 -25.32
CA LEU A 215 -6.71 28.81 -24.93
C LEU A 215 -6.50 27.85 -26.09
N GLU A 216 -6.90 28.21 -27.31
CA GLU A 216 -6.66 27.41 -28.51
C GLU A 216 -5.17 27.28 -28.83
N ASP A 217 -4.42 28.39 -28.74
CA ASP A 217 -2.97 28.40 -28.95
C ASP A 217 -2.24 27.60 -27.86
N GLN A 218 -2.65 27.73 -26.60
CA GLN A 218 -2.13 26.90 -25.50
C GLN A 218 -2.41 25.41 -25.73
N GLN A 219 -3.57 25.03 -26.26
CA GLN A 219 -3.88 23.64 -26.58
C GLN A 219 -2.98 23.12 -27.71
N LYS A 220 -2.75 23.92 -28.76
CA LYS A 220 -1.82 23.58 -29.84
C LYS A 220 -0.40 23.37 -29.30
N ASP A 221 0.06 24.23 -28.41
CA ASP A 221 1.38 24.11 -27.77
C ASP A 221 1.47 22.84 -26.91
N ARG A 222 0.44 22.55 -26.10
CA ARG A 222 0.36 21.30 -25.32
C ARG A 222 0.40 20.06 -26.22
N GLU A 223 -0.26 20.09 -27.38
CA GLU A 223 -0.21 18.99 -28.35
C GLU A 223 1.17 18.81 -28.99
N LEU A 224 1.84 19.91 -29.34
CA LEU A 224 3.20 19.87 -29.88
C LEU A 224 4.17 19.29 -28.86
N ILE A 225 4.09 19.74 -27.60
CA ILE A 225 4.90 19.21 -26.48
C ILE A 225 4.62 17.71 -26.28
N ARG A 226 3.36 17.27 -26.33
CA ARG A 226 3.03 15.84 -26.23
C ARG A 226 3.62 15.02 -27.38
N LYS A 227 3.57 15.52 -28.61
CA LYS A 227 4.15 14.85 -29.78
C LYS A 227 5.67 14.78 -29.69
N GLU A 228 6.33 15.84 -29.20
CA GLU A 228 7.78 15.85 -28.98
C GLU A 228 8.18 14.88 -27.86
N LYS A 229 7.53 14.93 -26.70
CA LYS A 229 7.76 13.98 -25.60
C LYS A 229 7.59 12.53 -26.04
N ALA A 230 6.56 12.23 -26.82
CA ALA A 230 6.34 10.88 -27.35
C ALA A 230 7.44 10.43 -28.33
N LYS A 231 7.98 11.34 -29.16
CA LYS A 231 9.11 11.04 -30.04
C LYS A 231 10.38 10.76 -29.24
N VAL A 232 10.68 11.58 -28.24
CA VAL A 232 11.84 11.40 -27.36
C VAL A 232 11.75 10.08 -26.59
N GLN A 233 10.58 9.76 -26.03
CA GLN A 233 10.34 8.48 -25.36
C GLN A 233 10.53 7.30 -26.32
N ALA A 234 9.96 7.37 -27.53
CA ALA A 234 10.12 6.31 -28.53
C ALA A 234 11.56 6.12 -29.01
N GLU A 235 12.37 7.19 -29.07
CA GLU A 235 13.80 7.10 -29.37
C GLU A 235 14.57 6.43 -28.23
N ARG A 236 14.32 6.85 -26.98
CA ARG A 236 14.93 6.26 -25.77
C ARG A 236 14.57 4.77 -25.62
N ASP A 237 13.32 4.40 -25.90
CA ASP A 237 12.86 3.01 -25.90
C ASP A 237 13.58 2.15 -26.93
N LYS A 238 13.77 2.66 -28.15
CA LYS A 238 14.53 1.96 -29.19
C LYS A 238 15.99 1.76 -28.79
N GLU A 239 16.61 2.75 -28.13
CA GLU A 239 17.97 2.62 -27.62
C GLU A 239 18.05 1.54 -26.53
N ARG A 240 17.11 1.53 -25.58
CA ARG A 240 17.04 0.53 -24.52
C ARG A 240 16.82 -0.88 -25.07
N ASP A 241 15.90 -1.04 -26.03
CA ASP A 241 15.67 -2.33 -26.68
C ASP A 241 16.90 -2.83 -27.43
N ARG A 242 17.65 -1.93 -28.06
CA ARG A 242 18.92 -2.27 -28.72
C ARG A 242 19.96 -2.74 -27.69
N LYS A 243 20.14 -2.01 -26.58
CA LYS A 243 21.05 -2.42 -25.49
C LYS A 243 20.67 -3.77 -24.90
N ARG A 244 19.37 -4.02 -24.66
CA ARG A 244 18.86 -5.31 -24.17
C ARG A 244 19.19 -6.45 -25.12
N ARG A 245 18.91 -6.28 -26.42
CA ARG A 245 19.25 -7.29 -27.44
C ARG A 245 20.75 -7.55 -27.55
N GLU A 246 21.59 -6.51 -27.45
CA GLU A 246 23.04 -6.65 -27.46
C GLU A 246 23.55 -7.42 -26.23
N ARG A 247 23.00 -7.17 -25.04
CA ARG A 247 23.32 -7.91 -23.82
C ARG A 247 22.85 -9.37 -23.86
N ASP A 248 21.62 -9.62 -24.31
CA ASP A 248 21.08 -10.97 -24.43
C ASP A 248 21.92 -11.80 -25.41
N ALA A 249 22.33 -11.21 -26.54
CA ALA A 249 23.21 -11.86 -27.50
C ALA A 249 24.62 -12.12 -26.95
N GLN A 250 25.13 -11.29 -26.03
CA GLN A 250 26.41 -11.56 -25.35
C GLN A 250 26.27 -12.72 -24.36
N LEU A 251 25.20 -12.75 -23.57
CA LEU A 251 24.91 -13.84 -22.64
C LEU A 251 24.72 -15.18 -23.37
N GLU A 252 24.00 -15.19 -24.50
CA GLU A 252 23.82 -16.40 -25.31
C GLU A 252 25.16 -16.92 -25.86
N LYS A 253 26.06 -16.03 -26.29
CA LYS A 253 27.41 -16.42 -26.73
C LYS A 253 28.23 -17.01 -25.57
N GLU A 254 28.19 -16.39 -24.40
CA GLU A 254 28.89 -16.88 -23.21
C GLU A 254 28.35 -18.25 -22.76
N GLU A 255 27.03 -18.44 -22.76
CA GLU A 255 26.40 -19.72 -22.45
C GLU A 255 26.76 -20.80 -23.48
N ALA A 256 26.79 -20.46 -24.76
CA ALA A 256 27.22 -21.38 -25.82
C ALA A 256 28.70 -21.80 -25.65
N GLU A 257 29.58 -20.90 -25.25
CA GLU A 257 30.97 -21.22 -24.92
C GLU A 257 31.08 -22.09 -23.66
N ARG A 258 30.33 -21.78 -22.61
CA ARG A 258 30.25 -22.61 -21.40
C ARG A 258 29.71 -24.00 -21.71
N GLU A 259 28.74 -24.14 -22.61
CA GLU A 259 28.21 -25.44 -23.03
C GLU A 259 29.22 -26.24 -23.86
N LYS A 260 29.98 -25.58 -24.75
CA LYS A 260 31.10 -26.20 -25.48
C LYS A 260 32.16 -26.72 -24.50
N ALA A 261 32.58 -25.91 -23.53
CA ALA A 261 33.53 -26.32 -22.50
C ALA A 261 33.01 -27.52 -21.68
N ARG A 262 31.72 -27.52 -21.32
CA ARG A 262 31.08 -28.68 -20.64
C ARG A 262 31.09 -29.94 -21.50
N LYS A 263 30.86 -29.82 -22.81
CA LYS A 263 30.90 -30.96 -23.74
C LYS A 263 32.33 -31.50 -23.91
N GLU A 264 33.33 -30.62 -23.96
CA GLU A 264 34.74 -31.02 -24.01
C GLU A 264 35.18 -31.72 -22.72
N ALA A 265 34.86 -31.15 -21.56
CA ALA A 265 35.13 -31.77 -20.26
C ALA A 265 34.48 -33.15 -20.11
N ARG A 266 33.24 -33.34 -20.62
CA ARG A 266 32.59 -34.66 -20.65
C ARG A 266 33.33 -35.65 -21.54
N LYS A 267 33.79 -35.23 -22.72
CA LYS A 267 34.58 -36.10 -23.63
C LYS A 267 35.92 -36.49 -23.02
N GLU A 268 36.59 -35.59 -22.31
CA GLU A 268 37.83 -35.89 -21.59
C GLU A 268 37.60 -36.88 -20.45
N TRP A 269 36.54 -36.68 -19.66
CA TRP A 269 36.13 -37.62 -18.62
C TRP A 269 35.85 -39.03 -19.17
N GLU A 270 35.11 -39.13 -20.27
CA GLU A 270 34.79 -40.42 -20.89
C GLU A 270 36.05 -41.13 -21.44
N LYS A 271 37.02 -40.36 -21.96
CA LYS A 271 38.32 -40.91 -22.36
C LYS A 271 39.11 -41.42 -21.15
N ALA A 272 39.18 -40.64 -20.08
CA ALA A 272 39.87 -41.02 -18.84
C ALA A 272 39.24 -42.27 -18.20
N GLU A 273 37.91 -42.39 -18.21
CA GLU A 273 37.22 -43.56 -17.68
C GLU A 273 37.51 -44.82 -18.52
N LYS A 274 37.51 -44.70 -19.86
CA LYS A 274 37.88 -45.79 -20.76
C LYS A 274 39.34 -46.23 -20.57
N GLU A 275 40.24 -45.30 -20.29
CA GLU A 275 41.64 -45.61 -20.00
C GLU A 275 41.81 -46.29 -18.64
N ALA A 276 41.13 -45.77 -17.61
CA ALA A 276 41.10 -46.38 -16.28
C ALA A 276 40.48 -47.79 -16.27
N GLN A 277 39.45 -48.05 -17.09
CA GLN A 277 38.90 -49.40 -17.27
C GLN A 277 39.92 -50.34 -17.92
N LYS A 278 40.64 -49.89 -18.96
CA LYS A 278 41.70 -50.69 -19.60
C LYS A 278 42.84 -50.99 -18.62
N GLU A 279 43.23 -50.05 -17.77
CA GLU A 279 44.24 -50.28 -16.74
C GLU A 279 43.76 -51.26 -15.66
N LYS A 280 42.51 -51.13 -15.20
CA LYS A 280 41.92 -52.09 -14.26
C LYS A 280 41.88 -53.50 -14.84
N GLU A 281 41.48 -53.65 -16.11
CA GLU A 281 41.43 -54.95 -16.79
C GLU A 281 42.84 -55.55 -16.98
N LYS A 282 43.85 -54.72 -17.28
CA LYS A 282 45.27 -55.16 -17.34
C LYS A 282 45.77 -55.60 -15.96
N ALA A 283 45.51 -54.83 -14.91
CA ALA A 283 45.90 -55.15 -13.54
C ALA A 283 45.21 -56.42 -13.03
N GLU A 284 43.95 -56.65 -13.39
CA GLU A 284 43.22 -57.86 -13.03
C GLU A 284 43.76 -59.10 -13.77
N LYS A 285 44.09 -58.96 -15.07
CA LYS A 285 44.79 -60.01 -15.84
C LYS A 285 46.16 -60.36 -15.26
N GLU A 286 46.94 -59.38 -14.80
CA GLU A 286 48.21 -59.63 -14.09
C GLU A 286 48.01 -60.33 -12.75
N LYS A 287 47.06 -59.87 -11.94
CA LYS A 287 46.71 -60.52 -10.66
C LYS A 287 46.24 -61.96 -10.87
N ALA A 288 45.47 -62.23 -11.92
CA ALA A 288 45.04 -63.57 -12.28
C ALA A 288 46.23 -64.46 -12.70
N LYS A 289 47.20 -63.93 -13.46
CA LYS A 289 48.44 -64.65 -13.80
C LYS A 289 49.27 -64.98 -12.56
N LEU A 290 49.44 -64.01 -11.65
CA LEU A 290 50.17 -64.21 -10.39
C LEU A 290 49.49 -65.26 -9.48
N LYS A 291 48.15 -65.24 -9.37
CA LYS A 291 47.41 -66.29 -8.64
C LYS A 291 47.60 -67.67 -9.24
N LYS A 292 47.63 -67.78 -10.58
CA LYS A 292 47.83 -69.06 -11.28
C LYS A 292 49.24 -69.60 -11.11
N ALA A 293 50.24 -68.73 -10.92
CA ALA A 293 51.62 -69.11 -10.64
C ALA A 293 51.87 -69.50 -9.17
N GLN A 294 50.99 -69.12 -8.25
CA GLN A 294 51.07 -69.50 -6.83
C GLN A 294 50.27 -70.76 -6.48
N SER A 295 49.42 -71.26 -7.40
CA SER A 295 48.56 -72.44 -7.20
C SER A 295 49.05 -73.69 -7.95
N GLY A 296 50.26 -73.66 -8.51
CA GLY A 296 50.92 -74.80 -9.17
C GLY A 296 52.26 -75.06 -8.53
#